data_AF-A0A7C2NYK0-F1
#
_entry.id   AF-A0A7C2NYK0-F1
#
_cell.length_a   1.000
_cell.length_b   1.000
_cell.length_c   1.000
_cell.angle_alpha   90.00
_cell.angle_beta   90.00
_cell.angle_gamma   90.00
#
_symmetry.space_group_name_H-M   'P 1'
#
loop_
_entity.id
_entity.type
_entity.pdbx_description
1 polymer ?
#
loop_
_entity_poly.entity_id
_entity_poly.type
_entity_poly.pdbx_seq_one_letter_code
_entity_poly.pdbx_strand_id
1 'polypeptide(L)'
;MTRLCGFLGLLLAASTGWSADGKLTAVDGPPAGVNDAVKAVLAPTGHQVSADGSAICTIWLAKSLAVKSDFKPSLNVKYPFMPGQLIGVMRVDKASEFTDFRGQEVAAGVYTLRYGQQPVDGNHVGTSELYDFLLAIPAAKDADPAEIKSLEELIKKSAATAGS
;
A
#
# COMPACT_ATOMS: atom_id res chain seq x y z
N MET A 1 34.74 -62.55 -15.15
CA MET A 1 33.44 -62.12 -15.66
C MET A 1 32.81 -61.20 -14.63
N THR A 2 33.16 -59.92 -14.70
CA THR A 2 32.88 -58.90 -13.69
C THR A 2 31.60 -58.18 -14.10
N ARG A 3 30.56 -58.19 -13.25
CA ARG A 3 29.36 -57.36 -13.44
C ARG A 3 29.32 -56.28 -12.37
N LEU A 4 29.72 -55.09 -12.79
CA LEU A 4 29.47 -53.81 -12.15
C LEU A 4 28.08 -53.35 -12.62
N CYS A 5 27.11 -53.19 -11.73
CA CYS A 5 25.86 -52.48 -12.03
C CYS A 5 25.69 -51.36 -11.03
N GLY A 6 25.65 -50.13 -11.57
CA GLY A 6 25.82 -48.87 -10.87
C GLY A 6 24.68 -48.46 -9.96
N PHE A 7 25.05 -47.69 -8.94
CA PHE A 7 24.14 -46.88 -8.15
C PHE A 7 23.71 -45.65 -8.97
N LEU A 8 22.39 -45.51 -9.18
CA LEU A 8 21.77 -44.30 -9.71
C LEU A 8 21.64 -43.29 -8.54
N GLY A 9 22.54 -42.30 -8.50
CA GLY A 9 22.45 -41.19 -7.55
C GLY A 9 21.40 -40.18 -8.00
N LEU A 10 20.29 -40.10 -7.27
CA LEU A 10 19.29 -39.06 -7.42
C LEU A 10 19.84 -37.76 -6.79
N LEU A 11 20.28 -36.80 -7.60
CA LEU A 11 20.60 -35.45 -7.13
C LEU A 11 19.28 -34.71 -6.79
N LEU A 12 19.00 -34.54 -5.49
CA LEU A 12 18.08 -33.53 -5.02
C LEU A 12 18.72 -32.16 -5.25
N ALA A 13 18.27 -31.43 -6.26
CA ALA A 13 18.58 -30.01 -6.40
C ALA A 13 17.86 -29.27 -5.26
N ALA A 14 18.62 -28.83 -4.25
CA ALA A 14 18.12 -27.91 -3.24
C ALA A 14 17.84 -26.57 -3.93
N SER A 15 16.57 -26.25 -4.16
CA SER A 15 16.17 -24.91 -4.55
C SER A 15 16.47 -23.98 -3.38
N THR A 16 17.59 -23.26 -3.44
CA THR A 16 17.79 -22.08 -2.62
C THR A 16 16.74 -21.06 -3.04
N GLY A 17 15.71 -20.87 -2.22
CA GLY A 17 14.77 -19.78 -2.43
C GLY A 17 15.55 -18.47 -2.39
N TRP A 18 15.50 -17.70 -3.48
CA TRP A 18 15.94 -16.31 -3.45
C TRP A 18 14.95 -15.56 -2.57
N SER A 19 15.34 -15.27 -1.32
CA SER A 19 14.71 -14.18 -0.58
C SER A 19 15.17 -12.90 -1.25
N ALA A 20 14.24 -12.10 -1.77
CA ALA A 20 14.57 -10.73 -2.16
C ALA A 20 15.12 -9.99 -0.94
N ASP A 21 16.26 -9.33 -1.10
CA ASP A 21 16.87 -8.53 -0.02
C ASP A 21 16.08 -7.22 0.13
N GLY A 22 14.97 -7.30 0.87
CA GLY A 22 14.13 -6.16 1.20
C GLY A 22 14.84 -5.19 2.15
N LYS A 23 14.82 -3.90 1.83
CA LYS A 23 15.42 -2.85 2.65
C LYS A 23 14.45 -1.68 2.85
N LEU A 24 14.42 -1.16 4.08
CA LEU A 24 13.73 0.06 4.46
C LEU A 24 14.76 1.18 4.73
N THR A 25 14.59 2.34 4.10
CA THR A 25 15.46 3.52 4.32
C THR A 25 14.64 4.77 4.65
N ALA A 26 15.16 5.62 5.52
CA ALA A 26 14.57 6.93 5.79
C ALA A 26 14.83 7.89 4.61
N VAL A 27 13.84 8.72 4.27
CA VAL A 27 13.93 9.75 3.24
C VAL A 27 13.45 11.08 3.81
N ASP A 28 14.29 12.09 3.77
CA ASP A 28 13.95 13.42 4.30
C ASP A 28 13.08 14.22 3.33
N GLY A 29 12.07 14.88 3.90
CA GLY A 29 11.14 15.76 3.20
C GLY A 29 10.06 15.01 2.41
N PRO A 30 8.83 15.57 2.30
CA PRO A 30 7.77 14.98 1.50
C PRO A 30 8.10 15.02 0.00
N PRO A 31 7.45 14.18 -0.83
CA PRO A 31 7.77 14.12 -2.25
C PRO A 31 7.29 15.38 -2.98
N ALA A 32 7.93 15.67 -4.12
CA ALA A 32 7.42 16.64 -5.07
C ALA A 32 6.05 16.21 -5.62
N GLY A 33 5.27 17.15 -6.18
CA GLY A 33 3.96 16.86 -6.78
C GLY A 33 2.80 16.70 -5.78
N VAL A 34 3.05 16.96 -4.50
CA VAL A 34 2.02 17.06 -3.45
C VAL A 34 1.66 18.52 -3.21
N ASN A 35 0.37 18.81 -2.96
CA ASN A 35 -0.07 20.14 -2.56
C ASN A 35 0.55 20.56 -1.22
N ASP A 36 0.87 21.83 -1.05
CA ASP A 36 1.53 22.33 0.17
C ASP A 36 0.67 22.17 1.43
N ALA A 37 -0.66 22.23 1.33
CA ALA A 37 -1.57 21.95 2.43
C ALA A 37 -1.45 20.49 2.93
N VAL A 38 -1.29 19.54 2.00
CA VAL A 38 -1.03 18.13 2.34
C VAL A 38 0.37 17.95 2.90
N LYS A 39 1.41 18.57 2.32
CA LYS A 39 2.78 18.51 2.86
C LYS A 39 2.86 19.02 4.30
N ALA A 40 2.12 20.08 4.61
CA ALA A 40 2.13 20.71 5.94
C ALA A 40 1.64 19.76 7.06
N VAL A 41 0.89 18.70 6.74
CA VAL A 41 0.39 17.72 7.72
C VAL A 41 1.16 16.40 7.73
N LEU A 42 2.15 16.21 6.86
CA LEU A 42 2.99 15.01 6.83
C LEU A 42 4.11 15.06 7.88
N ALA A 43 4.55 13.88 8.30
CA ALA A 43 5.80 13.71 9.02
C ALA A 43 6.99 14.19 8.15
N PRO A 44 8.05 14.73 8.75
CA PRO A 44 9.19 15.27 8.01
C PRO A 44 10.00 14.20 7.28
N THR A 45 9.87 12.94 7.70
CA THR A 45 10.63 11.80 7.16
C THR A 45 9.66 10.74 6.66
N GLY A 46 9.93 10.23 5.46
CA GLY A 46 9.26 9.08 4.86
C GLY A 46 10.13 7.83 4.93
N HIS A 47 9.54 6.69 4.57
CA HIS A 47 10.20 5.40 4.56
C HIS A 47 10.12 4.80 3.15
N GLN A 48 11.28 4.60 2.53
CA GLN A 48 11.42 3.97 1.24
C GLN A 48 11.60 2.47 1.39
N VAL A 49 10.76 1.72 0.70
CA VAL A 49 10.86 0.28 0.54
C VAL A 49 11.61 0.01 -0.76
N SER A 50 12.60 -0.87 -0.68
CA SER A 50 13.38 -1.34 -1.83
C SER A 50 13.54 -2.86 -1.76
N ALA A 51 13.63 -3.50 -2.92
CA ALA A 51 13.97 -4.91 -3.07
C ALA A 51 14.92 -5.07 -4.24
N ASP A 52 15.86 -6.01 -4.13
CA ASP A 52 16.84 -6.32 -5.18
C ASP A 52 17.60 -5.08 -5.69
N GLY A 53 17.91 -4.17 -4.76
CA GLY A 53 18.61 -2.91 -5.02
C GLY A 53 17.78 -1.83 -5.72
N SER A 54 16.48 -2.07 -5.98
CA SER A 54 15.57 -1.11 -6.61
C SER A 54 14.55 -0.54 -5.63
N ALA A 55 14.37 0.78 -5.64
CA ALA A 55 13.29 1.44 -4.91
C ALA A 55 11.93 1.07 -5.52
N ILE A 56 10.99 0.69 -4.66
CA ILE A 56 9.63 0.30 -5.01
C ILE A 56 8.70 1.48 -4.78
N CYS A 57 8.60 1.89 -3.52
CA CYS A 57 7.78 3.02 -3.12
C CYS A 57 8.37 3.70 -1.88
N THR A 58 7.93 4.93 -1.63
CA THR A 58 8.26 5.69 -0.42
C THR A 58 6.97 6.20 0.21
N ILE A 59 6.80 6.00 1.51
CA ILE A 59 5.59 6.38 2.26
C ILE A 59 5.92 7.43 3.31
N TRP A 60 5.16 8.52 3.31
CA TRP A 60 5.16 9.56 4.34
C TRP A 60 3.82 9.54 5.06
N LEU A 61 3.82 9.30 6.36
CA LEU A 61 2.59 9.30 7.16
C LEU A 61 2.21 10.72 7.59
N ALA A 62 0.93 10.95 7.87
CA ALA A 62 0.51 12.16 8.56
C ALA A 62 1.18 12.25 9.94
N LYS A 63 1.61 13.44 10.34
CA LYS A 63 2.27 13.69 11.64
C LYS A 63 1.34 13.49 12.84
N SER A 64 0.02 13.50 12.61
CA SER A 64 -1.01 13.24 13.60
C SER A 64 -2.26 12.71 12.89
N LEU A 65 -2.94 11.76 13.54
CA LEU A 65 -4.17 11.14 13.05
C LEU A 65 -5.25 11.27 14.12
N ALA A 66 -6.38 11.89 13.77
CA ALA A 66 -7.58 11.79 14.58
C ALA A 66 -8.05 10.32 14.65
N VAL A 67 -8.58 9.92 15.80
CA VAL A 67 -9.08 8.55 16.04
C VAL A 67 -10.47 8.61 16.65
N LYS A 68 -11.33 7.66 16.30
CA LYS A 68 -12.65 7.50 16.91
C LYS A 68 -12.50 7.26 18.41
N SER A 69 -13.16 8.07 19.23
CA SER A 69 -13.25 7.83 20.67
C SER A 69 -13.92 6.48 20.93
N ASP A 70 -13.46 5.78 21.97
CA ASP A 70 -14.03 4.50 22.42
C ASP A 70 -14.03 3.37 21.37
N PHE A 71 -13.20 3.48 20.33
CA PHE A 71 -13.06 2.45 19.32
C PHE A 71 -12.61 1.12 19.94
N LYS A 72 -13.31 0.04 19.58
CA LYS A 72 -12.94 -1.33 19.91
C LYS A 72 -12.73 -2.11 18.61
N PRO A 73 -11.53 -2.63 18.35
CA PRO A 73 -11.29 -3.48 17.19
C PRO A 73 -12.27 -4.65 17.14
N SER A 74 -12.73 -5.00 15.94
CA SER A 74 -13.52 -6.20 15.68
C SER A 74 -12.68 -7.25 14.95
N LEU A 75 -13.30 -8.35 14.51
CA LEU A 75 -12.62 -9.36 13.70
C LEU A 75 -12.14 -8.80 12.35
N ASN A 76 -12.89 -7.88 11.74
CA ASN A 76 -12.61 -7.39 10.38
C ASN A 76 -12.18 -5.92 10.33
N VAL A 77 -12.43 -5.12 11.37
CA VAL A 77 -12.03 -3.70 11.45
C VAL A 77 -11.05 -3.51 12.60
N LYS A 78 -9.83 -3.10 12.30
CA LYS A 78 -8.70 -3.05 13.24
C LYS A 78 -8.33 -1.63 13.65
N TYR A 79 -8.59 -0.64 12.80
CA TYR A 79 -8.08 0.71 13.03
C TYR A 79 -9.19 1.70 13.40
N PRO A 80 -8.91 2.66 14.30
CA PRO A 80 -9.88 3.63 14.79
C PRO A 80 -10.09 4.82 13.84
N PHE A 81 -9.81 4.67 12.55
CA PHE A 81 -9.80 5.76 11.58
C PHE A 81 -11.19 6.03 10.98
N MET A 82 -11.35 7.20 10.37
CA MET A 82 -12.57 7.61 9.66
C MET A 82 -12.37 7.40 8.15
N PRO A 83 -13.33 6.78 7.43
CA PRO A 83 -13.26 6.69 5.98
C PRO A 83 -12.99 8.07 5.33
N GLY A 84 -12.07 8.14 4.38
CA GLY A 84 -11.66 9.39 3.73
C GLY A 84 -10.62 10.22 4.49
N GLN A 85 -10.24 9.81 5.71
CA GLN A 85 -9.16 10.44 6.47
C GLN A 85 -7.82 10.28 5.75
N LEU A 86 -7.04 11.36 5.67
CA LEU A 86 -5.67 11.31 5.15
C LEU A 86 -4.76 10.55 6.12
N ILE A 87 -4.21 9.42 5.67
CA ILE A 87 -3.24 8.61 6.42
C ILE A 87 -1.81 8.99 6.06
N GLY A 88 -1.58 9.39 4.81
CA GLY A 88 -0.25 9.76 4.34
C GLY A 88 -0.21 9.99 2.84
N VAL A 89 1.01 9.94 2.30
CA VAL A 89 1.33 10.01 0.88
C VAL A 89 2.27 8.86 0.53
N MET A 90 2.08 8.30 -0.66
CA MET A 90 2.97 7.31 -1.26
C MET A 90 3.51 7.84 -2.58
N ARG A 91 4.82 7.74 -2.80
CA ARG A 91 5.42 7.80 -4.13
C ARG A 91 5.74 6.40 -4.60
N VAL A 92 5.29 6.03 -5.78
CA VAL A 92 5.67 4.80 -6.48
C VAL A 92 6.75 5.18 -7.49
N ASP A 93 7.98 4.67 -7.32
CA ASP A 93 9.16 5.13 -8.06
C ASP A 93 9.24 4.55 -9.48
N LYS A 94 8.71 3.34 -9.71
CA LYS A 94 8.60 2.69 -11.03
C LYS A 94 7.25 1.97 -11.12
N ALA A 95 6.72 1.78 -12.33
CA ALA A 95 5.61 0.86 -12.53
C ALA A 95 6.08 -0.50 -12.00
N SER A 96 5.54 -0.87 -10.84
CA SER A 96 6.05 -1.99 -10.09
C SER A 96 5.20 -3.21 -10.42
N GLU A 97 5.81 -4.39 -10.39
CA GLU A 97 5.06 -5.65 -10.47
C GLU A 97 4.10 -5.86 -9.28
N PHE A 98 4.13 -4.96 -8.28
CA PHE A 98 3.17 -4.97 -7.19
C PHE A 98 1.81 -4.45 -7.64
N THR A 99 0.81 -5.20 -7.24
CA THR A 99 -0.60 -4.92 -7.50
C THR A 99 -1.30 -4.50 -6.22
N ASP A 100 -2.43 -3.81 -6.37
CA ASP A 100 -3.37 -3.64 -5.27
C ASP A 100 -4.04 -4.99 -4.90
N PHE A 101 -4.91 -4.98 -3.90
CA PHE A 101 -5.59 -6.20 -3.45
C PHE A 101 -6.51 -6.83 -4.51
N ARG A 102 -6.78 -6.14 -5.64
CA ARG A 102 -7.59 -6.61 -6.76
C ARG A 102 -6.72 -7.11 -7.93
N GLY A 103 -5.41 -7.13 -7.78
CA GLY A 103 -4.49 -7.51 -8.85
C GLY A 103 -4.25 -6.41 -9.88
N GLN A 104 -4.60 -5.15 -9.59
CA GLN A 104 -4.37 -4.03 -10.49
C GLN A 104 -3.00 -3.39 -10.23
N GLU A 105 -2.18 -3.24 -11.26
CA GLU A 105 -0.90 -2.54 -11.14
C GLU A 105 -1.12 -1.07 -10.75
N VAL A 106 -0.29 -0.59 -9.83
CA VAL A 106 -0.27 0.84 -9.47
C VAL A 106 0.83 1.53 -10.28
N ALA A 107 0.43 2.49 -11.12
CA ALA A 107 1.37 3.23 -11.94
C ALA A 107 2.40 4.01 -11.10
N ALA A 108 3.55 4.32 -11.71
CA ALA A 108 4.50 5.25 -11.11
C ALA A 108 3.83 6.62 -10.92
N GLY A 109 4.03 7.24 -9.75
CA GLY A 109 3.35 8.49 -9.42
C GLY A 109 3.35 8.80 -7.94
N VAL A 110 2.68 9.89 -7.59
CA VAL A 110 2.50 10.34 -6.21
C VAL A 110 1.02 10.31 -5.87
N TYR A 111 0.69 9.69 -4.75
CA TYR A 111 -0.66 9.41 -4.32
C TYR A 111 -0.87 9.86 -2.88
N THR A 112 -1.99 10.49 -2.59
CA THR A 112 -2.48 10.54 -1.21
C THR A 112 -3.05 9.17 -0.84
N LEU A 113 -2.94 8.80 0.43
CA LEU A 113 -3.47 7.57 1.00
C LEU A 113 -4.63 7.93 1.92
N ARG A 114 -5.85 7.56 1.53
CA ARG A 114 -7.06 7.76 2.33
C ARG A 114 -7.48 6.45 2.97
N TYR A 115 -7.85 6.47 4.24
CA TYR A 115 -8.43 5.29 4.88
C TYR A 115 -9.74 4.90 4.19
N GLY A 116 -9.83 3.66 3.75
CA GLY A 116 -11.01 3.02 3.19
C GLY A 116 -11.47 1.89 4.11
N GLN A 117 -12.78 1.65 4.11
CA GLN A 117 -13.38 0.53 4.82
C GLN A 117 -14.34 -0.19 3.87
N GLN A 118 -14.23 -1.51 3.76
CA GLN A 118 -15.09 -2.28 2.87
C GLN A 118 -16.54 -2.17 3.35
N PRO A 119 -17.51 -1.95 2.45
CA PRO A 119 -18.93 -1.99 2.80
C PRO A 119 -19.30 -3.35 3.38
N VAL A 120 -20.19 -3.36 4.37
CA VAL A 120 -20.76 -4.60 4.91
C VAL A 120 -22.07 -4.87 4.19
N ASP A 121 -21.97 -5.30 2.94
CA ASP A 121 -23.11 -5.67 2.11
C ASP A 121 -22.89 -7.05 1.45
N GLY A 122 -23.94 -7.59 0.83
CA GLY A 122 -23.90 -8.93 0.23
C GLY A 122 -22.87 -9.10 -0.90
N ASN A 123 -22.38 -8.01 -1.50
CA ASN A 123 -21.42 -8.06 -2.61
C ASN A 123 -19.96 -8.05 -2.12
N HIS A 124 -19.69 -7.67 -0.87
CA HIS A 124 -18.33 -7.53 -0.34
C HIS A 124 -17.97 -8.59 0.72
N VAL A 125 -18.97 -9.31 1.25
CA VAL A 125 -18.74 -10.42 2.19
C VAL A 125 -17.85 -11.49 1.55
N GLY A 126 -16.76 -11.84 2.24
CA GLY A 126 -15.82 -12.89 1.82
C GLY A 126 -14.72 -12.44 0.86
N THR A 127 -14.69 -11.17 0.44
CA THR A 127 -13.65 -10.65 -0.47
C THR A 127 -12.31 -10.38 0.22
N SER A 128 -12.33 -10.13 1.54
CA SER A 128 -11.14 -9.97 2.38
C SER A 128 -11.47 -10.32 3.83
N GLU A 129 -10.48 -10.81 4.56
CA GLU A 129 -10.58 -11.02 6.01
C GLU A 129 -10.62 -9.69 6.78
N LEU A 130 -9.92 -8.66 6.25
CA LEU A 130 -9.88 -7.31 6.81
C LEU A 130 -10.62 -6.33 5.92
N TYR A 131 -11.42 -5.47 6.54
CA TYR A 131 -12.16 -4.42 5.85
C TYR A 131 -11.37 -3.12 5.77
N ASP A 132 -10.30 -2.97 6.54
CA ASP A 132 -9.40 -1.82 6.49
C ASP A 132 -8.51 -1.86 5.24
N PHE A 133 -8.48 -0.77 4.49
CA PHE A 133 -7.51 -0.60 3.41
C PHE A 133 -7.16 0.88 3.21
N LEU A 134 -6.17 1.16 2.36
CA LEU A 134 -5.85 2.52 1.93
C LEU A 134 -6.22 2.68 0.46
N LEU A 135 -7.01 3.70 0.18
CA LEU A 135 -7.27 4.19 -1.15
C LEU A 135 -6.15 5.12 -1.58
N ALA A 136 -5.41 4.72 -2.61
CA ALA A 136 -4.52 5.62 -3.32
C ALA A 136 -5.35 6.55 -4.22
N ILE A 137 -5.12 7.86 -4.13
CA ILE A 137 -5.71 8.87 -5.01
C ILE A 137 -4.55 9.66 -5.63
N PRO A 138 -4.51 9.92 -6.94
CA PRO A 138 -3.41 10.68 -7.53
C PRO A 138 -3.33 12.05 -6.85
N ALA A 139 -2.16 12.45 -6.36
CA ALA A 139 -2.01 13.65 -5.52
C ALA A 139 -2.49 14.93 -6.22
N ALA A 140 -2.38 14.98 -7.56
CA ALA A 140 -2.90 16.08 -8.38
C ALA A 140 -4.44 16.23 -8.32
N LYS A 141 -5.17 15.19 -7.91
CA LYS A 141 -6.64 15.16 -7.77
C LYS A 141 -7.10 15.26 -6.31
N ASP A 142 -6.17 15.40 -5.37
CA ASP A 142 -6.45 15.41 -3.94
C ASP A 142 -5.53 16.38 -3.18
N ALA A 143 -5.94 17.66 -3.16
CA ALA A 143 -5.13 18.76 -2.65
C ALA A 143 -5.47 19.20 -1.21
N ASP A 144 -6.61 18.76 -0.66
CA ASP A 144 -7.09 19.14 0.68
C ASP A 144 -6.81 18.00 1.67
N PRO A 145 -6.03 18.22 2.75
CA PRO A 145 -5.78 17.17 3.74
C PRO A 145 -7.00 16.79 4.60
N ALA A 146 -8.09 17.56 4.57
CA ALA A 146 -9.29 17.26 5.34
C ALA A 146 -9.92 15.91 4.95
N GLU A 147 -10.70 15.34 5.86
CA GLU A 147 -11.45 14.10 5.61
C GLU A 147 -12.44 14.27 4.44
N ILE A 148 -12.39 13.34 3.49
CA ILE A 148 -13.40 13.23 2.43
C ILE A 148 -14.63 12.53 3.01
N LYS A 149 -15.60 13.31 3.47
CA LYS A 149 -16.80 12.80 4.17
C LYS A 149 -17.77 12.06 3.27
N SER A 150 -17.78 12.36 1.97
CA SER A 150 -18.65 11.70 1.00
C SER A 150 -18.00 10.40 0.52
N LEU A 151 -18.63 9.26 0.82
CA LEU A 151 -18.19 7.96 0.33
C LEU A 151 -18.17 7.91 -1.20
N GLU A 152 -19.18 8.49 -1.85
CA GLU A 152 -19.26 8.57 -3.31
C GLU A 152 -18.08 9.36 -3.90
N GLU A 153 -17.75 10.50 -3.29
CA GLU A 153 -16.61 11.31 -3.71
C GLU A 153 -15.29 10.57 -3.52
N LEU A 154 -15.13 9.89 -2.38
CA LEU A 154 -13.95 9.08 -2.07
C LEU A 154 -13.73 7.99 -3.12
N ILE A 155 -14.79 7.22 -3.44
CA ILE A 155 -14.76 6.17 -4.46
C ILE A 155 -14.45 6.75 -5.84
N LYS A 156 -15.10 7.86 -6.22
CA LYS A 156 -14.88 8.51 -7.51
C LYS A 156 -13.44 8.99 -7.67
N LYS A 157 -12.86 9.58 -6.64
CA LYS A 157 -11.46 10.04 -6.65
C LYS A 157 -10.48 8.88 -6.74
N SER A 158 -10.69 7.80 -5.99
CA SER A 158 -9.77 6.66 -5.99
C SER A 158 -9.87 5.81 -7.26
N ALA A 159 -11.04 5.76 -7.91
CA ALA A 159 -11.18 5.09 -9.20
C ALA A 159 -10.26 5.67 -10.30
N ALA A 160 -9.78 6.90 -10.12
CA ALA A 160 -8.81 7.52 -11.02
C ALA A 160 -7.37 6.97 -10.90
N THR A 161 -7.10 6.11 -9.91
CA THR A 161 -5.79 5.46 -9.70
C THR A 161 -5.66 4.17 -10.49
N ALA A 162 -6.73 3.38 -10.58
CA ALA A 162 -6.74 2.16 -11.37
C ALA A 162 -6.66 2.54 -12.86
N GLY A 163 -5.70 1.95 -13.58
CA GLY A 163 -5.73 1.94 -15.03
C GLY A 163 -7.04 1.30 -15.49
N SER A 164 -7.72 1.97 -16.43
CA SER A 164 -8.93 1.46 -17.10
C SER A 164 -8.71 0.08 -17.71
#